data_AF-A0A0R2T942-F1
#
_entry.id   AF-A0A0R2T942-F1
#
_cell.length_a   1.000
_cell.length_b   1.000
_cell.length_c   1.000
_cell.angle_alpha   90.00
_cell.angle_beta   90.00
_cell.angle_gamma   90.00
#
_symmetry.space_group_name_H-M   'P 1'
#
loop_
_entity.id
_entity.type
_entity.pdbx_description
1 polymer ?
#
loop_
_entity_poly.entity_id
_entity_poly.type
_entity_poly.pdbx_seq_one_letter_code
_entity_poly.pdbx_strand_id
1 'polypeptide(L)'
;IVGRVGLAADGLAIELSTPVFAATDNAFGINPYLNIAFTIRSEPAGAFPKIDELKIGNLPIPAPVAEWAVWQIIAGMPHRRMETLLALDKELNSAFDSFELNERHAVLQFHVDREALDHLSWDLQRLVVTPEIYATSAFYGSVLREYLAGLPQEKRAVALSEILPPLAAAAAARSEAGANPQTENTALLFALSAHLVLSSGYADAPNSPEIRLRRRQDLAQHVINSASIAAIAGVQLAEIISTGKEAFDARYRSGFSFSDLTANRVGIKLAQLAVESEASALAFQARVQKIEVDADLIPLVSGSRDGLTQREFEANYDDRSSVEYRRRVDSIDSEVTALPLFATP
;
A
#
# COMPACT_ATOMS: atom_id res chain seq x y z
N ILE A 1 16.32 1.96 5.80
CA ILE A 1 16.48 0.86 6.79
C ILE A 1 17.08 -0.32 6.05
N VAL A 2 18.13 -0.94 6.57
CA VAL A 2 18.71 -2.18 6.03
C VAL A 2 18.39 -3.29 7.02
N GLY A 3 17.90 -4.43 6.53
CA GLY A 3 17.50 -5.56 7.35
C GLY A 3 18.24 -6.83 7.00
N ARG A 4 18.57 -7.65 8.01
CA ARG A 4 19.05 -9.01 7.85
C ARG A 4 18.11 -9.97 8.55
N VAL A 5 17.83 -11.10 7.91
CA VAL A 5 17.01 -12.18 8.47
C VAL A 5 17.85 -13.45 8.55
N GLY A 6 17.83 -14.10 9.70
CA GLY A 6 18.43 -15.41 9.94
C GLY A 6 17.35 -16.40 10.36
N LEU A 7 17.40 -17.60 9.79
CA LEU A 7 16.46 -18.68 10.09
C LEU A 7 17.19 -19.84 10.78
N ALA A 8 16.58 -20.35 11.85
CA ALA A 8 16.94 -21.57 12.54
C ALA A 8 15.69 -22.45 12.69
N ALA A 9 15.86 -23.70 13.11
CA ALA A 9 14.77 -24.66 13.26
C ALA A 9 13.66 -24.20 14.22
N ASP A 10 14.00 -23.40 15.24
CA ASP A 10 13.10 -22.95 16.30
C ASP A 10 13.09 -21.42 16.48
N GLY A 11 13.82 -20.68 15.64
CA GLY A 11 14.03 -19.24 15.82
C GLY A 11 14.18 -18.46 14.50
N LEU A 12 13.52 -17.31 14.45
CA LEU A 12 13.68 -16.29 13.43
C LEU A 12 14.39 -15.09 14.05
N ALA A 13 15.61 -14.79 13.58
CA ALA A 13 16.37 -13.63 14.01
C ALA A 13 16.26 -12.52 12.98
N ILE A 14 15.89 -11.31 13.42
CA ILE A 14 15.77 -10.14 12.57
C ILE A 14 16.66 -9.04 13.12
N GLU A 15 17.52 -8.48 12.28
CA GLU A 15 18.34 -7.32 12.58
C GLU A 15 17.93 -6.18 11.65
N LEU A 16 17.62 -5.02 12.23
CA LEU A 16 17.26 -3.80 11.52
C LEU A 16 18.27 -2.70 11.87
N SER A 17 18.82 -2.07 10.84
CA SER A 17 19.69 -0.91 10.97
C SER A 17 19.00 0.31 10.38
N THR A 18 18.78 1.33 11.23
CA THR A 18 18.20 2.61 10.82
C THR A 18 19.17 3.75 11.11
N PRO A 19 19.37 4.71 10.19
CA PRO A 19 20.12 5.93 10.50
C PRO A 19 19.41 6.70 11.62
N VAL A 20 20.16 7.23 12.57
CA VAL A 20 19.61 7.95 13.74
C VAL A 20 19.23 9.39 13.39
N PHE A 21 19.84 9.96 12.36
CA PHE A 21 19.59 11.32 11.90
C PHE A 21 19.39 11.34 10.38
N ALA A 22 18.40 12.10 9.90
CA ALA A 22 18.33 12.49 8.50
C ALA A 22 19.48 13.48 8.26
N ALA A 23 20.55 13.03 7.62
CA ALA A 23 21.77 13.80 7.50
C ALA A 23 21.56 15.06 6.65
N THR A 24 21.62 16.24 7.26
CA THR A 24 22.00 17.48 6.57
C THR A 24 23.17 18.22 7.21
N ASP A 25 23.60 17.91 8.44
CA ASP A 25 24.81 18.50 9.03
C ASP A 25 25.43 17.61 10.12
N ASN A 26 26.20 16.57 9.75
CA ASN A 26 27.04 15.85 10.71
C ASN A 26 28.46 16.40 10.68
N ALA A 27 28.76 17.30 11.63
CA ALA A 27 30.06 17.96 11.83
C ALA A 27 31.26 17.01 12.04
N PHE A 28 31.03 15.70 12.19
CA PHE A 28 32.05 14.69 12.48
C PHE A 28 32.22 13.63 11.38
N GLY A 29 31.47 13.68 10.27
CA GLY A 29 31.58 12.71 9.17
C GLY A 29 31.17 11.27 9.51
N ILE A 30 30.52 11.06 10.65
CA ILE A 30 30.03 9.76 11.10
C ILE A 30 28.52 9.72 10.86
N ASN A 31 28.03 8.65 10.22
CA ASN A 31 26.60 8.39 10.11
C ASN A 31 26.23 7.35 11.17
N PRO A 32 25.73 7.76 12.36
CA PRO A 32 25.36 6.81 13.39
C PRO A 32 24.12 6.03 12.97
N TYR A 33 24.17 4.71 13.15
CA TYR A 33 23.05 3.81 12.94
C TYR A 33 22.59 3.24 14.28
N LEU A 34 21.28 3.13 14.46
CA LEU A 34 20.66 2.36 15.51
C LEU A 34 20.41 0.96 14.96
N ASN A 35 21.01 -0.04 15.61
CA ASN A 35 20.74 -1.43 15.33
C ASN A 35 19.70 -1.94 16.32
N ILE A 36 18.64 -2.56 15.83
CA ILE A 36 17.63 -3.23 16.62
C ILE A 36 17.63 -4.68 16.18
N ALA A 37 17.90 -5.60 17.09
CA ALA A 37 17.84 -7.03 16.80
C ALA A 37 16.75 -7.67 17.66
N PHE A 38 15.95 -8.55 17.08
CA PHE A 38 14.98 -9.32 17.85
C PHE A 38 14.87 -10.75 17.35
N THR A 39 14.57 -11.67 18.26
CA THR A 39 14.31 -13.06 17.95
C THR A 39 12.84 -13.37 18.19
N ILE A 40 12.28 -14.16 17.29
CA ILE A 40 10.94 -14.72 17.40
C ILE A 40 11.09 -16.23 17.46
N ARG A 41 10.47 -16.88 18.43
CA ARG A 41 10.43 -18.34 18.53
C ARG A 41 9.10 -18.89 18.06
N SER A 42 9.11 -20.13 17.58
CA SER A 42 7.87 -20.85 17.32
C SER A 42 7.13 -21.07 18.64
N GLU A 43 5.89 -20.59 18.73
CA GLU A 43 4.97 -20.85 19.83
C GLU A 43 4.12 -22.10 19.51
N PRO A 44 3.45 -22.73 20.50
CA PRO A 44 2.47 -23.79 20.25
C PRO A 44 1.37 -23.34 19.27
N ALA A 45 0.76 -24.31 18.57
CA ALA A 45 -0.23 -24.04 17.51
C ALA A 45 -1.36 -23.09 17.99
N GLY A 46 -1.63 -22.05 17.19
CA GLY A 46 -2.68 -21.06 17.44
C GLY A 46 -2.26 -19.79 18.20
N ALA A 47 -1.04 -19.70 18.73
CA ALA A 47 -0.56 -18.49 19.41
C ALA A 47 0.29 -17.61 18.48
N PHE A 48 -0.08 -16.33 18.36
CA PHE A 48 0.68 -15.37 17.56
C PHE A 48 2.13 -15.28 18.05
N PRO A 49 3.12 -15.30 17.14
CA PRO A 49 4.53 -15.28 17.51
C PRO A 49 4.89 -14.06 18.35
N LYS A 50 5.57 -14.29 19.47
CA LYS A 50 6.05 -13.24 20.37
C LYS A 50 7.53 -12.97 20.16
N ILE A 51 7.92 -11.73 20.43
CA ILE A 51 9.34 -11.37 20.53
C ILE A 51 9.89 -12.00 21.81
N ASP A 52 10.90 -12.84 21.64
CA ASP A 52 11.57 -13.56 22.72
C ASP A 52 12.74 -12.77 23.30
N GLU A 53 13.61 -12.27 22.43
CA GLU A 53 14.73 -11.40 22.79
C GLU A 53 14.68 -10.11 21.97
N LEU A 54 14.95 -8.97 22.60
CA LEU A 54 15.12 -7.68 21.94
C LEU A 54 16.47 -7.08 22.34
N LYS A 55 17.23 -6.58 21.37
CA LYS A 55 18.50 -5.89 21.56
C LYS A 55 18.49 -4.56 20.84
N ILE A 56 19.07 -3.55 21.48
CA ILE A 56 19.37 -2.27 20.85
C ILE A 56 20.89 -2.08 20.88
N GLY A 57 21.50 -2.06 19.70
CA GLY A 57 22.94 -2.24 19.55
C GLY A 57 23.35 -3.61 20.11
N ASN A 58 24.27 -3.60 21.08
CA ASN A 58 24.69 -4.82 21.80
C ASN A 58 23.99 -4.98 23.16
N LEU A 59 23.02 -4.11 23.50
CA LEU A 59 22.35 -4.13 24.79
C LEU A 59 21.07 -4.98 24.72
N PRO A 60 21.00 -6.13 25.42
CA PRO A 60 19.74 -6.85 25.58
C PRO A 60 18.76 -6.04 26.42
N ILE A 61 17.52 -5.94 25.95
CA ILE A 61 16.43 -5.25 26.60
C ILE A 61 15.58 -6.29 27.33
N PRO A 62 15.49 -6.24 28.67
CA PRO A 62 14.61 -7.14 29.42
C PRO A 62 13.15 -6.97 28.99
N ALA A 63 12.40 -8.07 28.92
CA ALA A 63 11.00 -8.05 28.45
C ALA A 63 10.11 -7.03 29.17
N PRO A 64 10.15 -6.86 30.51
CA PRO A 64 9.33 -5.84 31.18
C PRO A 64 9.67 -4.40 30.76
N VAL A 65 10.93 -4.14 30.41
CA VAL A 65 11.38 -2.83 29.93
C VAL A 65 10.90 -2.61 28.49
N ALA A 66 10.96 -3.64 27.65
CA ALA A 66 10.43 -3.61 26.29
C ALA A 66 8.90 -3.36 26.31
N GLU A 67 8.15 -4.12 27.12
CA GLU A 67 6.71 -3.95 27.29
C GLU A 67 6.35 -2.54 27.79
N TRP A 68 7.04 -2.06 28.82
CA TRP A 68 6.86 -0.70 29.31
C TRP A 68 7.12 0.35 28.23
N ALA A 69 8.21 0.21 27.48
CA ALA A 69 8.56 1.15 26.41
C ALA A 69 7.52 1.15 25.29
N VAL A 70 7.03 -0.03 24.88
CA VAL A 70 5.93 -0.17 23.91
C VAL A 70 4.69 0.58 24.42
N TRP A 71 4.30 0.39 25.68
CA TRP A 71 3.17 1.12 26.26
C TRP A 71 3.36 2.63 26.28
N GLN A 72 4.57 3.13 26.56
CA GLN A 72 4.84 4.57 26.49
C GLN A 72 4.72 5.12 25.06
N ILE A 73 5.21 4.37 24.07
CA ILE A 73 5.07 4.74 22.65
C ILE A 73 3.59 4.78 22.29
N ILE A 74 2.82 3.72 22.60
CA ILE A 74 1.39 3.63 22.31
C ILE A 74 0.60 4.77 22.99
N ALA A 75 0.85 5.02 24.27
CA ALA A 75 0.18 6.08 25.02
C ALA A 75 0.52 7.49 24.51
N GLY A 76 1.70 7.68 23.92
CA GLY A 76 2.10 8.93 23.28
C GLY A 76 1.53 9.13 21.87
N MET A 77 0.90 8.13 21.25
CA MET A 77 0.34 8.25 19.91
C MET A 77 -0.96 9.07 19.91
N PRO A 78 -1.29 9.75 18.79
CA PRO A 78 -2.64 10.26 18.59
C PRO A 78 -3.68 9.15 18.74
N HIS A 79 -4.80 9.43 19.43
CA HIS A 79 -5.81 8.43 19.78
C HIS A 79 -6.24 7.54 18.60
N ARG A 80 -6.41 8.12 17.41
CA ARG A 80 -6.77 7.37 16.19
C ARG A 80 -5.72 6.36 15.75
N ARG A 81 -4.42 6.68 15.88
CA ARG A 81 -3.34 5.73 15.55
C ARG A 81 -3.28 4.61 16.57
N MET A 82 -3.49 4.91 17.84
CA MET A 82 -3.60 3.92 18.90
C MET A 82 -4.77 2.96 18.62
N GLU A 83 -5.97 3.47 18.31
CA GLU A 83 -7.12 2.64 17.94
C GLU A 83 -6.84 1.77 16.71
N THR A 84 -6.18 2.33 15.69
CA THR A 84 -5.79 1.59 14.48
C THR A 84 -4.80 0.48 14.81
N LEU A 85 -3.81 0.75 15.65
CA LEU A 85 -2.83 -0.24 16.09
C LEU A 85 -3.49 -1.39 16.86
N LEU A 86 -4.44 -1.07 17.76
CA LEU A 86 -5.19 -2.07 18.53
C LEU A 86 -6.15 -2.88 17.65
N ALA A 87 -6.77 -2.25 16.65
CA ALA A 87 -7.61 -2.94 15.68
C ALA A 87 -6.77 -3.91 14.83
N LEU A 88 -5.62 -3.46 14.35
CA LEU A 88 -4.68 -4.26 13.58
C LEU A 88 -4.13 -5.44 14.39
N ASP A 89 -3.74 -5.21 15.64
CA ASP A 89 -3.29 -6.27 16.56
C ASP A 89 -4.39 -7.31 16.73
N LYS A 90 -5.62 -6.88 17.02
CA LYS A 90 -6.77 -7.79 17.16
C LYS A 90 -7.03 -8.59 15.88
N GLU A 91 -7.02 -7.93 14.72
CA GLU A 91 -7.29 -8.54 13.42
C GLU A 91 -6.24 -9.61 13.09
N LEU A 92 -4.94 -9.26 13.17
CA LEU A 92 -3.84 -10.17 12.91
C LEU A 92 -3.83 -11.36 13.86
N ASN A 93 -4.05 -11.14 15.16
CA ASN A 93 -4.13 -12.23 16.14
C ASN A 93 -5.34 -13.15 15.87
N SER A 94 -6.48 -12.59 15.47
CA SER A 94 -7.69 -13.37 15.19
C SER A 94 -7.60 -14.17 13.90
N ALA A 95 -6.87 -13.66 12.91
CA ALA A 95 -6.66 -14.32 11.63
C ALA A 95 -5.50 -15.33 11.69
N PHE A 96 -4.60 -15.24 12.66
CA PHE A 96 -3.42 -16.10 12.73
C PHE A 96 -3.77 -17.56 13.06
N ASP A 97 -3.14 -18.49 12.36
CA ASP A 97 -3.31 -19.94 12.56
C ASP A 97 -2.03 -20.58 13.11
N SER A 98 -0.95 -20.50 12.32
CA SER A 98 0.31 -21.17 12.65
C SER A 98 1.51 -20.39 12.15
N PHE A 99 2.62 -20.59 12.86
CA PHE A 99 3.93 -20.10 12.49
C PHE A 99 4.89 -21.29 12.48
N GLU A 100 5.34 -21.67 11.29
CA GLU A 100 6.26 -22.78 11.10
C GLU A 100 7.62 -22.24 10.67
N LEU A 101 8.67 -22.72 11.34
CA LEU A 101 10.05 -22.36 11.04
C LEU A 101 10.85 -23.59 10.62
N ASN A 102 11.72 -23.39 9.63
CA ASN A 102 12.85 -24.28 9.37
C ASN A 102 14.05 -23.45 8.88
N GLU A 103 15.17 -24.14 8.65
CA GLU A 103 16.43 -23.52 8.25
C GLU A 103 16.39 -22.77 6.90
N ARG A 104 15.36 -22.97 6.08
CA ARG A 104 15.26 -22.39 4.73
C ARG A 104 14.12 -21.39 4.57
N HIS A 105 13.03 -21.55 5.32
CA HIS A 105 11.88 -20.68 5.21
C HIS A 105 11.11 -20.56 6.53
N ALA A 106 10.42 -19.42 6.66
CA ALA A 106 9.40 -19.19 7.67
C ALA A 106 8.03 -19.15 6.97
N VAL A 107 7.04 -19.86 7.50
CA VAL A 107 5.66 -19.82 7.02
C VAL A 107 4.77 -19.23 8.11
N LEU A 108 4.11 -18.12 7.82
CA LEU A 108 2.96 -17.66 8.59
C LEU A 108 1.69 -18.08 7.86
N GLN A 109 0.78 -18.76 8.56
CA GLN A 109 -0.53 -19.11 8.05
C GLN A 109 -1.59 -18.25 8.73
N PHE A 110 -2.51 -17.74 7.92
CA PHE A 110 -3.64 -16.95 8.39
C PHE A 110 -4.94 -17.48 7.77
N HIS A 111 -6.00 -17.57 8.57
CA HIS A 111 -7.38 -17.72 8.14
C HIS A 111 -7.98 -16.33 7.91
N VAL A 112 -7.75 -15.79 6.72
CA VAL A 112 -8.25 -14.45 6.35
C VAL A 112 -9.43 -14.60 5.39
N ASP A 113 -10.42 -13.71 5.50
CA ASP A 113 -11.35 -13.44 4.42
C ASP A 113 -10.93 -12.18 3.65
N ARG A 114 -11.61 -11.84 2.56
CA ARG A 114 -11.25 -10.67 1.72
C ARG A 114 -11.44 -9.36 2.45
N GLU A 115 -12.48 -9.29 3.27
CA GLU A 115 -12.85 -8.07 3.97
C GLU A 115 -11.74 -7.72 4.96
N ALA A 116 -11.23 -8.72 5.69
CA ALA A 116 -10.06 -8.56 6.54
C ALA A 116 -8.77 -8.19 5.77
N LEU A 117 -8.53 -8.70 4.55
CA LEU A 117 -7.38 -8.25 3.74
C LEU A 117 -7.51 -6.80 3.26
N ASP A 118 -8.72 -6.36 2.92
CA ASP A 118 -9.00 -4.98 2.55
C ASP A 118 -8.88 -4.04 3.76
N HIS A 119 -9.31 -4.46 4.95
CA HIS A 119 -9.11 -3.73 6.21
C HIS A 119 -7.66 -3.64 6.63
N LEU A 120 -6.95 -4.76 6.60
CA LEU A 120 -5.52 -4.80 6.85
C LEU A 120 -4.77 -3.81 5.94
N SER A 121 -5.08 -3.80 4.65
CA SER A 121 -4.45 -2.89 3.69
C SER A 121 -4.74 -1.42 4.00
N TRP A 122 -5.93 -1.09 4.50
CA TRP A 122 -6.33 0.27 4.85
C TRP A 122 -5.76 0.72 6.21
N ASP A 123 -5.82 -0.13 7.21
CA ASP A 123 -5.33 0.17 8.56
C ASP A 123 -3.80 0.30 8.59
N LEU A 124 -3.08 -0.46 7.75
CA LEU A 124 -1.65 -0.25 7.55
C LEU A 124 -1.33 1.15 7.02
N GLN A 125 -2.11 1.68 6.07
CA GLN A 125 -1.93 3.06 5.59
C GLN A 125 -2.17 4.07 6.71
N ARG A 126 -3.24 3.89 7.49
CA ARG A 126 -3.57 4.77 8.63
C ARG A 126 -2.53 4.75 9.75
N LEU A 127 -1.85 3.63 9.93
CA LEU A 127 -0.79 3.50 10.93
C LEU A 127 0.47 4.28 10.51
N VAL A 128 0.83 4.19 9.23
CA VAL A 128 2.11 4.71 8.70
C VAL A 128 2.00 6.16 8.19
N VAL A 129 0.80 6.62 7.79
CA VAL A 129 0.57 7.98 7.28
C VAL A 129 1.03 9.05 8.28
N THR A 130 1.80 10.03 7.81
CA THR A 130 2.30 11.12 8.66
C THR A 130 1.16 12.07 9.07
N PRO A 131 1.29 12.81 10.20
CA PRO A 131 0.25 13.74 10.62
C PRO A 131 0.03 14.86 9.59
N GLU A 132 1.08 15.24 8.87
CA GLU A 132 1.05 16.24 7.80
C GLU A 132 0.23 15.74 6.62
N ILE A 133 0.54 14.56 6.06
CA ILE A 133 -0.23 13.97 4.95
C ILE A 133 -1.70 13.81 5.36
N TYR A 134 -1.94 13.33 6.59
CA TYR A 134 -3.29 13.15 7.09
C TYR A 134 -4.07 14.48 7.14
N ALA A 135 -3.48 15.54 7.70
CA ALA A 135 -4.12 16.85 7.77
C ALA A 135 -4.38 17.43 6.36
N THR A 136 -3.40 17.32 5.46
CA THR A 136 -3.53 17.76 4.06
C THR A 136 -4.61 16.97 3.30
N SER A 137 -4.78 15.68 3.59
CA SER A 137 -5.78 14.84 2.92
C SER A 137 -7.23 15.31 3.12
N ALA A 138 -7.51 16.05 4.21
CA ALA A 138 -8.83 16.61 4.44
C ALA A 138 -9.24 17.62 3.35
N PHE A 139 -8.28 18.39 2.82
CA PHE A 139 -8.50 19.31 1.71
C PHE A 139 -8.90 18.55 0.43
N TYR A 140 -8.14 17.52 0.04
CA TYR A 140 -8.49 16.70 -1.13
C TYR A 140 -9.80 15.95 -0.96
N GLY A 141 -10.10 15.49 0.26
CA GLY A 141 -11.41 14.93 0.58
C GLY A 141 -12.55 15.94 0.37
N SER A 142 -12.35 17.23 0.67
CA SER A 142 -13.35 18.26 0.35
C SER A 142 -13.47 18.54 -1.15
N VAL A 143 -12.36 18.64 -1.88
CA VAL A 143 -12.38 18.83 -3.34
C VAL A 143 -13.12 17.68 -4.03
N LEU A 144 -12.87 16.44 -3.62
CA LEU A 144 -13.58 15.27 -4.12
C LEU A 144 -15.08 15.33 -3.82
N ARG A 145 -15.47 15.64 -2.58
CA ARG A 145 -16.89 15.76 -2.21
C ARG A 145 -17.61 16.86 -2.97
N GLU A 146 -16.96 18.01 -3.16
CA GLU A 146 -17.52 19.12 -3.93
C GLU A 146 -17.72 18.73 -5.40
N TYR A 147 -16.72 18.07 -6.01
CA TYR A 147 -16.84 17.54 -7.37
C TYR A 147 -18.02 16.56 -7.49
N LEU A 148 -18.11 15.58 -6.57
CA LEU A 148 -19.16 14.57 -6.60
C LEU A 148 -20.55 15.17 -6.35
N ALA A 149 -20.67 16.17 -5.47
CA ALA A 149 -21.92 16.87 -5.20
C ALA A 149 -22.38 17.73 -6.38
N GLY A 150 -21.46 18.17 -7.24
CA GLY A 150 -21.76 18.90 -8.47
C GLY A 150 -22.26 18.03 -9.64
N LEU A 151 -22.21 16.71 -9.51
CA LEU A 151 -22.70 15.80 -10.55
C LEU A 151 -24.24 15.78 -10.58
N PRO A 152 -24.86 15.53 -11.76
CA PRO A 152 -26.31 15.32 -11.85
C PRO A 152 -26.77 14.20 -10.91
N GLN A 153 -27.91 14.39 -10.24
CA GLN A 153 -28.43 13.44 -9.24
C GLN A 153 -28.70 12.05 -9.81
N GLU A 154 -28.91 11.94 -11.13
CA GLU A 154 -29.12 10.66 -11.82
C GLU A 154 -27.81 9.92 -12.12
N LYS A 155 -26.65 10.60 -12.04
CA LYS A 155 -25.35 10.01 -12.37
C LYS A 155 -24.92 9.06 -11.25
N ARG A 156 -25.09 7.76 -11.47
CA ARG A 156 -24.74 6.69 -10.50
C ARG A 156 -23.26 6.31 -10.50
N ALA A 157 -22.49 6.70 -11.51
CA ALA A 157 -21.07 6.40 -11.59
C ALA A 157 -20.30 7.49 -12.35
N VAL A 158 -19.01 7.63 -12.03
CA VAL A 158 -18.08 8.57 -12.65
C VAL A 158 -16.74 7.88 -12.93
N ALA A 159 -16.08 8.23 -14.04
CA ALA A 159 -14.79 7.64 -14.35
C ALA A 159 -13.69 8.20 -13.44
N LEU A 160 -12.74 7.36 -13.03
CA LEU A 160 -11.55 7.79 -12.31
C LEU A 160 -10.74 8.79 -13.13
N SER A 161 -10.75 8.66 -14.47
CA SER A 161 -10.15 9.62 -15.40
C SER A 161 -10.81 11.00 -15.37
N GLU A 162 -12.07 11.12 -14.92
CA GLU A 162 -12.74 12.41 -14.72
C GLU A 162 -12.42 13.03 -13.34
N ILE A 163 -12.04 12.22 -12.35
CA ILE A 163 -11.82 12.63 -10.94
C ILE A 163 -10.37 13.07 -10.69
N LEU A 164 -9.41 12.38 -11.28
CA LEU A 164 -7.99 12.67 -11.05
C LEU A 164 -7.54 14.07 -11.54
N PRO A 165 -7.96 14.56 -12.73
CA PRO A 165 -7.55 15.88 -13.21
C PRO A 165 -7.87 17.05 -12.27
N PRO A 166 -9.11 17.24 -11.76
CA PRO A 166 -9.41 18.35 -10.87
C PRO A 166 -8.67 18.26 -9.52
N LEU A 167 -8.43 17.05 -9.00
CA LEU A 167 -7.62 16.87 -7.79
C LEU A 167 -6.15 17.25 -8.05
N ALA A 168 -5.58 16.83 -9.18
CA ALA A 168 -4.21 17.18 -9.56
C ALA A 168 -4.05 18.67 -9.85
N ALA A 169 -5.06 19.34 -10.39
CA ALA A 169 -5.08 20.80 -10.55
C ALA A 169 -5.07 21.52 -9.20
N ALA A 170 -5.83 21.02 -8.21
CA ALA A 170 -5.80 21.56 -6.85
C ALA A 170 -4.42 21.36 -6.18
N ALA A 171 -3.76 20.23 -6.43
CA ALA A 171 -2.40 19.97 -5.96
C ALA A 171 -1.37 20.92 -6.62
N ALA A 172 -1.47 21.11 -7.94
CA ALA A 172 -0.62 22.05 -8.67
C ALA A 172 -0.73 23.48 -8.13
N ALA A 173 -1.96 23.96 -7.92
CA ALA A 173 -2.19 25.30 -7.37
C ALA A 173 -1.57 25.49 -5.98
N ARG A 174 -1.60 24.45 -5.13
CA ARG A 174 -0.97 24.49 -3.80
C ARG A 174 0.55 24.45 -3.89
N SER A 175 1.10 23.66 -4.82
CA SER A 175 2.54 23.62 -5.08
C SER A 175 3.07 24.95 -5.64
N GLU A 176 2.33 25.60 -6.54
CA GLU A 176 2.62 26.96 -7.01
C GLU A 176 2.59 27.99 -5.87
N ALA A 177 1.73 27.78 -4.87
CA ALA A 177 1.68 28.58 -3.64
C ALA A 177 2.77 28.21 -2.61
N GLY A 178 3.67 27.29 -2.94
CA GLY A 178 4.85 26.93 -2.12
C GLY A 178 4.69 25.68 -1.26
N ALA A 179 3.59 24.91 -1.39
CA ALA A 179 3.46 23.64 -0.70
C ALA A 179 4.34 22.55 -1.35
N ASN A 180 4.86 21.62 -0.54
CA ASN A 180 5.67 20.51 -1.07
C ASN A 180 4.82 19.61 -1.99
N PRO A 181 5.18 19.42 -3.27
CA PRO A 181 4.36 18.66 -4.22
C PRO A 181 4.24 17.17 -3.87
N GLN A 182 5.23 16.57 -3.22
CA GLN A 182 5.18 15.16 -2.83
C GLN A 182 4.17 14.96 -1.69
N THR A 183 4.12 15.88 -0.71
CA THR A 183 3.10 15.90 0.35
C THR A 183 1.70 16.06 -0.25
N GLU A 184 1.52 17.01 -1.16
CA GLU A 184 0.23 17.29 -1.82
C GLU A 184 -0.26 16.07 -2.63
N ASN A 185 0.61 15.45 -3.44
CA ASN A 185 0.26 14.28 -4.23
C ASN A 185 -0.04 13.06 -3.35
N THR A 186 0.73 12.84 -2.28
CA THR A 186 0.50 11.73 -1.34
C THR A 186 -0.83 11.90 -0.61
N ALA A 187 -1.15 13.12 -0.17
CA ALA A 187 -2.41 13.44 0.48
C ALA A 187 -3.62 13.28 -0.45
N LEU A 188 -3.48 13.64 -1.73
CA LEU A 188 -4.48 13.40 -2.77
C LEU A 188 -4.78 11.90 -2.93
N LEU A 189 -3.74 11.08 -3.13
CA LEU A 189 -3.88 9.64 -3.30
C LEU A 189 -4.48 8.98 -2.06
N PHE A 190 -4.05 9.40 -0.87
CA PHE A 190 -4.58 8.92 0.40
C PHE A 190 -6.06 9.29 0.58
N ALA A 191 -6.46 10.53 0.27
CA ALA A 191 -7.85 10.96 0.38
C ALA A 191 -8.77 10.18 -0.57
N LEU A 192 -8.31 9.90 -1.79
CA LEU A 192 -9.07 9.13 -2.76
C LEU A 192 -9.16 7.64 -2.36
N SER A 193 -8.06 7.07 -1.84
CA SER A 193 -8.05 5.72 -1.25
C SER A 193 -9.05 5.60 -0.11
N ALA A 194 -9.03 6.56 0.83
CA ALA A 194 -9.97 6.62 1.94
C ALA A 194 -11.42 6.66 1.47
N HIS A 195 -11.73 7.49 0.46
CA HIS A 195 -13.07 7.57 -0.09
C HIS A 195 -13.52 6.24 -0.71
N LEU A 196 -12.67 5.61 -1.51
CA LEU A 196 -13.01 4.36 -2.19
C LEU A 196 -13.28 3.23 -1.19
N VAL A 197 -12.45 3.09 -0.15
CA VAL A 197 -12.65 2.09 0.91
C VAL A 197 -13.95 2.33 1.69
N LEU A 198 -14.24 3.59 2.05
CA LEU A 198 -15.45 3.93 2.81
C LEU A 198 -16.72 3.68 1.99
N SER A 199 -16.69 4.02 0.69
CA SER A 199 -17.80 3.82 -0.25
C SER A 199 -18.05 2.35 -0.60
N SER A 200 -17.07 1.45 -0.42
CA SER A 200 -17.22 0.01 -0.69
C SER A 200 -17.77 -0.82 0.48
N GLY A 201 -17.88 -0.27 1.71
CA GLY A 201 -18.42 -1.08 2.81
C GLY A 201 -18.56 -0.43 4.20
N TYR A 202 -18.16 0.84 4.41
CA TYR A 202 -18.03 1.39 5.77
C TYR A 202 -18.92 2.58 6.10
N ALA A 203 -19.53 3.23 5.11
CA ALA A 203 -20.50 4.29 5.36
C ALA A 203 -21.71 4.08 4.46
N ASP A 204 -22.87 4.01 5.10
CA ASP A 204 -24.18 4.20 4.51
C ASP A 204 -24.25 5.66 4.00
N ALA A 205 -23.56 5.94 2.89
CA ALA A 205 -23.61 7.20 2.17
C ALA A 205 -24.58 7.01 0.99
N PRO A 206 -25.90 6.99 1.24
CA PRO A 206 -26.86 6.85 0.17
C PRO A 206 -26.64 7.99 -0.83
N ASN A 207 -26.41 7.61 -2.08
CA ASN A 207 -26.35 8.48 -3.27
C ASN A 207 -24.99 9.09 -3.67
N SER A 208 -23.84 8.62 -3.17
CA SER A 208 -22.57 8.99 -3.81
C SER A 208 -22.34 8.17 -5.09
N PRO A 209 -21.97 8.78 -6.23
CA PRO A 209 -21.67 8.05 -7.46
C PRO A 209 -20.48 7.12 -7.28
N GLU A 210 -20.57 5.89 -7.80
CA GLU A 210 -19.44 4.97 -7.82
C GLU A 210 -18.31 5.50 -8.71
N ILE A 211 -17.08 5.51 -8.20
CA ILE A 211 -15.90 5.81 -9.02
C ILE A 211 -15.45 4.52 -9.70
N ARG A 212 -15.35 4.54 -11.02
CA ARG A 212 -15.01 3.36 -11.85
C ARG A 212 -13.85 3.65 -12.78
N LEU A 213 -13.07 2.63 -13.11
CA LEU A 213 -12.05 2.67 -14.15
C LEU A 213 -12.35 1.55 -15.15
N ARG A 214 -12.45 1.86 -16.43
CA ARG A 214 -12.91 0.93 -17.47
C ARG A 214 -14.27 0.29 -17.14
N ARG A 215 -15.16 1.09 -16.52
CA ARG A 215 -16.48 0.70 -16.00
C ARG A 215 -16.46 -0.32 -14.85
N ARG A 216 -15.29 -0.55 -14.22
CA ARG A 216 -15.09 -1.45 -13.08
C ARG A 216 -14.71 -0.64 -11.83
N GLN A 217 -15.46 -0.79 -10.75
CA GLN A 217 -15.20 -0.08 -9.48
C GLN A 217 -13.95 -0.64 -8.79
N ASP A 218 -13.79 -1.96 -8.83
CA ASP A 218 -12.64 -2.71 -8.35
C ASP A 218 -11.33 -2.25 -9.00
N LEU A 219 -11.29 -2.01 -10.32
CA LEU A 219 -10.07 -1.50 -10.97
C LEU A 219 -9.67 -0.11 -10.46
N ALA A 220 -10.63 0.77 -10.20
CA ALA A 220 -10.33 2.08 -9.61
C ALA A 220 -9.75 1.93 -8.20
N GLN A 221 -10.29 1.01 -7.40
CA GLN A 221 -9.76 0.68 -6.07
C GLN A 221 -8.33 0.13 -6.15
N HIS A 222 -8.05 -0.81 -7.06
CA HIS A 222 -6.71 -1.39 -7.24
C HIS A 222 -5.67 -0.32 -7.60
N VAL A 223 -5.97 0.57 -8.56
CA VAL A 223 -5.07 1.66 -8.93
C VAL A 223 -4.80 2.59 -7.75
N ILE A 224 -5.85 3.12 -7.13
CA ILE A 224 -5.69 4.17 -6.12
C ILE A 224 -5.15 3.63 -4.80
N ASN A 225 -5.60 2.45 -4.36
CA ASN A 225 -5.10 1.84 -3.13
C ASN A 225 -3.61 1.50 -3.26
N SER A 226 -3.20 0.88 -4.38
CA SER A 226 -1.78 0.59 -4.63
C SER A 226 -0.94 1.87 -4.72
N ALA A 227 -1.47 2.94 -5.34
CA ALA A 227 -0.80 4.23 -5.40
C ALA A 227 -0.62 4.87 -4.01
N SER A 228 -1.67 4.86 -3.19
CA SER A 228 -1.64 5.41 -1.83
C SER A 228 -0.66 4.65 -0.94
N ILE A 229 -0.69 3.31 -0.96
CA ILE A 229 0.27 2.48 -0.20
C ILE A 229 1.69 2.76 -0.66
N ALA A 230 1.95 2.79 -1.98
CA ALA A 230 3.29 3.03 -2.50
C ALA A 230 3.81 4.44 -2.15
N ALA A 231 2.93 5.46 -2.15
CA ALA A 231 3.31 6.83 -1.78
C ALA A 231 3.58 7.00 -0.27
N ILE A 232 2.82 6.30 0.59
CA ILE A 232 2.96 6.39 2.06
C ILE A 232 4.06 5.49 2.59
N ALA A 233 4.13 4.26 2.11
CA ALA A 233 4.90 3.19 2.72
C ALA A 233 5.94 2.56 1.78
N GLY A 234 6.02 3.03 0.54
CA GLY A 234 7.01 2.63 -0.45
C GLY A 234 6.54 1.52 -1.40
N VAL A 235 7.19 1.49 -2.57
CA VAL A 235 6.87 0.57 -3.67
C VAL A 235 6.96 -0.89 -3.27
N GLN A 236 8.00 -1.29 -2.51
CA GLN A 236 8.19 -2.69 -2.16
C GLN A 236 7.04 -3.24 -1.33
N LEU A 237 6.52 -2.46 -0.37
CA LEU A 237 5.41 -2.88 0.46
C LEU A 237 4.11 -2.94 -0.35
N ALA A 238 3.88 -1.99 -1.26
CA ALA A 238 2.74 -2.03 -2.16
C ALA A 238 2.74 -3.27 -3.08
N GLU A 239 3.91 -3.66 -3.61
CA GLU A 239 4.07 -4.88 -4.42
C GLU A 239 3.79 -6.16 -3.63
N ILE A 240 4.27 -6.24 -2.39
CA ILE A 240 4.04 -7.39 -1.50
C ILE A 240 2.54 -7.53 -1.21
N ILE A 241 1.89 -6.43 -0.80
CA ILE A 241 0.46 -6.44 -0.47
C ILE A 241 -0.37 -6.80 -1.71
N SER A 242 -0.14 -6.13 -2.84
CA SER A 242 -0.91 -6.37 -4.07
C SER A 242 -0.71 -7.79 -4.61
N THR A 243 0.53 -8.30 -4.68
CA THR A 243 0.81 -9.67 -5.13
C THR A 243 0.21 -10.71 -4.18
N GLY A 244 0.25 -10.43 -2.87
CA GLY A 244 -0.37 -11.28 -1.85
C GLY A 244 -1.89 -11.40 -2.04
N LYS A 245 -2.57 -10.30 -2.35
CA LYS A 245 -4.03 -10.30 -2.62
C LYS A 245 -4.38 -11.13 -3.86
N GLU A 246 -3.65 -10.95 -4.97
CA GLU A 246 -3.86 -11.76 -6.18
C GLU A 246 -3.63 -13.26 -5.91
N ALA A 247 -2.67 -13.59 -5.04
CA ALA A 247 -2.41 -14.96 -4.65
C ALA A 247 -3.52 -15.57 -3.81
N PHE A 248 -4.08 -14.78 -2.90
CA PHE A 248 -5.20 -15.17 -2.09
C PHE A 248 -6.46 -15.39 -2.95
N ASP A 249 -6.76 -14.46 -3.86
CA ASP A 249 -7.94 -14.54 -4.72
C ASP A 249 -7.89 -15.72 -5.68
N ALA A 250 -6.71 -16.07 -6.21
CA ALA A 250 -6.48 -17.28 -7.02
C ALA A 250 -6.90 -18.58 -6.31
N ARG A 251 -6.63 -18.65 -5.01
CA ARG A 251 -6.78 -19.88 -4.22
C ARG A 251 -8.13 -19.98 -3.52
N TYR A 252 -8.71 -18.85 -3.11
CA TYR A 252 -9.84 -18.84 -2.19
C TYR A 252 -11.06 -18.06 -2.67
N ARG A 253 -10.96 -17.21 -3.71
CA ARG A 253 -12.07 -16.32 -4.10
C ARG A 253 -12.29 -16.22 -5.62
N SER A 254 -12.19 -15.00 -6.16
CA SER A 254 -12.59 -14.65 -7.53
C SER A 254 -11.65 -15.21 -8.59
N GLY A 255 -10.49 -15.73 -8.19
CA GLY A 255 -9.41 -16.13 -9.09
C GLY A 255 -8.40 -15.00 -9.33
N PHE A 256 -7.24 -15.36 -9.86
CA PHE A 256 -6.17 -14.44 -10.24
C PHE A 256 -6.60 -13.55 -11.41
N SER A 257 -6.33 -12.24 -11.35
CA SER A 257 -6.73 -11.26 -12.38
C SER A 257 -5.53 -10.49 -12.92
N PHE A 258 -5.28 -10.59 -14.23
CA PHE A 258 -4.24 -9.78 -14.87
C PHE A 258 -4.67 -8.32 -15.00
N SER A 259 -5.98 -8.05 -15.08
CA SER A 259 -6.48 -6.68 -15.01
C SER A 259 -6.20 -6.03 -13.65
N ASP A 260 -6.35 -6.79 -12.56
CA ASP A 260 -6.14 -6.29 -11.20
C ASP A 260 -4.64 -6.10 -10.95
N LEU A 261 -3.81 -7.06 -11.39
CA LEU A 261 -2.36 -6.89 -11.42
C LEU A 261 -1.93 -5.64 -12.21
N THR A 262 -2.52 -5.40 -13.39
CA THR A 262 -2.21 -4.23 -14.22
C THR A 262 -2.61 -2.93 -13.51
N ALA A 263 -3.79 -2.91 -12.87
CA ALA A 263 -4.24 -1.78 -12.07
C ALA A 263 -3.28 -1.51 -10.89
N ASN A 264 -2.83 -2.56 -10.19
CA ASN A 264 -1.84 -2.43 -9.12
C ASN A 264 -0.51 -1.84 -9.64
N ARG A 265 -0.03 -2.30 -10.81
CA ARG A 265 1.19 -1.77 -11.48
C ARG A 265 1.06 -0.30 -11.87
N VAL A 266 -0.08 0.10 -12.44
CA VAL A 266 -0.38 1.51 -12.73
C VAL A 266 -0.35 2.34 -11.45
N GLY A 267 -1.00 1.86 -10.38
CA GLY A 267 -1.02 2.54 -9.09
C GLY A 267 0.39 2.78 -8.53
N ILE A 268 1.23 1.75 -8.55
CA ILE A 268 2.63 1.84 -8.09
C ILE A 268 3.42 2.86 -8.91
N LYS A 269 3.28 2.86 -10.25
CA LYS A 269 3.94 3.84 -11.12
C LYS A 269 3.42 5.26 -10.93
N LEU A 270 2.12 5.45 -10.66
CA LEU A 270 1.57 6.75 -10.27
C LEU A 270 2.25 7.26 -9.01
N ALA A 271 2.42 6.40 -8.00
CA ALA A 271 3.08 6.79 -6.76
C ALA A 271 4.54 7.15 -6.97
N GLN A 272 5.29 6.36 -7.76
CA GLN A 272 6.67 6.69 -8.14
C GLN A 272 6.73 8.09 -8.77
N LEU A 273 5.89 8.35 -9.77
CA LEU A 273 5.79 9.67 -10.39
C LEU A 273 5.42 10.75 -9.36
N ALA A 274 4.53 10.45 -8.42
CA ALA A 274 4.05 11.39 -7.41
C ALA A 274 5.07 11.77 -6.33
N VAL A 275 6.02 10.89 -5.97
CA VAL A 275 6.87 11.10 -4.77
C VAL A 275 8.39 10.96 -4.99
N GLU A 276 8.86 10.44 -6.13
CA GLU A 276 10.29 10.13 -6.35
C GLU A 276 11.22 11.35 -6.18
N SER A 277 10.81 12.49 -6.69
CA SER A 277 11.52 13.77 -6.53
C SER A 277 10.53 14.93 -6.69
N GLU A 278 10.93 16.14 -6.32
CA GLU A 278 10.12 17.35 -6.51
C GLU A 278 9.75 17.54 -8.00
N ALA A 279 10.72 17.39 -8.90
CA ALA A 279 10.49 17.50 -10.35
C ALA A 279 9.52 16.42 -10.86
N SER A 280 9.66 15.18 -10.37
CA SER A 280 8.73 14.10 -10.69
C SER A 280 7.32 14.40 -10.17
N ALA A 281 7.20 14.88 -8.93
CA ALA A 281 5.93 15.21 -8.31
C ALA A 281 5.20 16.37 -9.03
N LEU A 282 5.92 17.36 -9.53
CA LEU A 282 5.37 18.39 -10.41
C LEU A 282 4.94 17.81 -11.77
N ALA A 283 5.72 16.87 -12.32
CA ALA A 283 5.34 16.16 -13.55
C ALA A 283 4.07 15.30 -13.36
N PHE A 284 3.90 14.65 -12.20
CA PHE A 284 2.65 13.97 -11.83
C PHE A 284 1.48 14.95 -11.94
N GLN A 285 1.55 16.09 -11.26
CA GLN A 285 0.48 17.09 -11.25
C GLN A 285 0.17 17.58 -12.67
N ALA A 286 1.19 17.90 -13.47
CA ALA A 286 1.03 18.40 -14.83
C ALA A 286 0.49 17.37 -15.82
N ARG A 287 0.83 16.08 -15.66
CA ARG A 287 0.40 15.01 -16.58
C ARG A 287 -0.97 14.45 -16.21
N VAL A 288 -1.25 14.29 -14.92
CA VAL A 288 -2.56 13.81 -14.45
C VAL A 288 -3.68 14.79 -14.81
N GLN A 289 -3.40 16.10 -14.85
CA GLN A 289 -4.33 17.11 -15.35
C GLN A 289 -4.71 16.93 -16.83
N LYS A 290 -3.92 16.21 -17.63
CA LYS A 290 -4.14 15.99 -19.06
C LYS A 290 -4.87 14.67 -19.36
N ILE A 291 -5.25 13.92 -18.34
CA ILE A 291 -6.04 12.70 -18.51
C ILE A 291 -7.44 13.08 -18.98
N GLU A 292 -7.88 12.50 -20.10
CA GLU A 292 -9.22 12.74 -20.65
C GLU A 292 -10.06 11.46 -20.61
N VAL A 293 -9.43 10.30 -20.79
CA VAL A 293 -10.10 9.00 -20.84
C VAL A 293 -9.37 7.94 -20.03
N ASP A 294 -10.08 6.86 -19.66
CA ASP A 294 -9.49 5.72 -18.95
C ASP A 294 -8.24 5.13 -19.63
N ALA A 295 -8.13 5.29 -20.97
CA ALA A 295 -6.97 4.79 -21.72
C ALA A 295 -5.68 5.58 -21.48
N ASP A 296 -5.77 6.81 -20.95
CA ASP A 296 -4.60 7.59 -20.56
C ASP A 296 -4.03 7.11 -19.22
N LEU A 297 -4.85 6.42 -18.42
CA LEU A 297 -4.50 5.93 -17.08
C LEU A 297 -4.10 4.45 -17.04
N ILE A 298 -4.81 3.60 -17.77
CA ILE A 298 -4.59 2.14 -17.75
C ILE A 298 -4.64 1.54 -19.17
N PRO A 299 -3.64 0.72 -19.57
CA PRO A 299 -3.70 0.03 -20.85
C PRO A 299 -4.87 -0.96 -20.86
N LEU A 300 -5.35 -1.29 -22.05
CA LEU A 300 -6.35 -2.33 -22.19
C LEU A 300 -5.64 -3.69 -22.07
N VAL A 301 -5.94 -4.45 -21.02
CA VAL A 301 -5.40 -5.81 -20.85
C VAL A 301 -6.13 -6.78 -21.78
N SER A 302 -5.93 -6.63 -23.08
CA SER A 302 -6.53 -7.51 -24.10
C SER A 302 -6.11 -8.97 -23.89
N GLY A 303 -7.07 -9.89 -24.06
CA GLY A 303 -6.81 -11.33 -23.99
C GLY A 303 -6.48 -11.89 -22.61
N SER A 304 -6.56 -11.08 -21.53
CA SER A 304 -6.47 -11.61 -20.17
C SER A 304 -7.69 -12.47 -19.85
N ARG A 305 -7.45 -13.73 -19.48
CA ARG A 305 -8.42 -14.48 -18.68
C ARG A 305 -8.26 -13.98 -17.25
N ASP A 306 -9.16 -13.14 -16.80
CA ASP A 306 -9.29 -12.81 -15.38
C ASP A 306 -10.08 -13.92 -14.66
N GLY A 307 -9.88 -14.03 -13.36
CA GLY A 307 -10.56 -15.02 -12.53
C GLY A 307 -10.02 -16.44 -12.68
N LEU A 308 -8.72 -16.59 -12.95
CA LEU A 308 -8.09 -17.90 -13.02
C LEU A 308 -8.07 -18.55 -11.64
N THR A 309 -8.67 -19.73 -11.52
CA THR A 309 -8.50 -20.55 -10.32
C THR A 309 -7.03 -20.96 -10.16
N GLN A 310 -6.61 -21.33 -8.96
CA GLN A 310 -5.25 -21.82 -8.71
C GLN A 310 -4.84 -22.93 -9.70
N ARG A 311 -5.73 -23.88 -9.98
CA ARG A 311 -5.44 -24.97 -10.94
C ARG A 311 -5.28 -24.47 -12.37
N GLU A 312 -6.09 -23.51 -12.81
CA GLU A 312 -5.96 -22.92 -14.15
C GLU A 312 -4.71 -22.04 -14.26
N PHE A 313 -4.36 -21.34 -13.18
CA PHE A 313 -3.12 -20.59 -13.10
C PHE A 313 -1.92 -21.54 -13.25
N GLU A 314 -1.85 -22.60 -12.43
CA GLU A 314 -0.78 -23.62 -12.49
C GLU A 314 -0.74 -24.32 -13.86
N ALA A 315 -1.89 -24.62 -14.47
CA ALA A 315 -1.93 -25.25 -15.79
C ALA A 315 -1.35 -24.38 -16.93
N ASN A 316 -1.45 -23.05 -16.81
CA ASN A 316 -0.97 -22.11 -17.84
C ASN A 316 0.40 -21.50 -17.52
N TYR A 317 0.75 -21.43 -16.24
CA TYR A 317 1.91 -20.68 -15.75
C TYR A 317 2.77 -21.46 -14.76
N ASP A 318 2.43 -22.68 -14.37
CA ASP A 318 3.12 -23.49 -13.33
C ASP A 318 3.12 -22.80 -11.95
N ASP A 319 3.93 -21.77 -11.78
CA ASP A 319 3.95 -20.90 -10.62
C ASP A 319 4.32 -19.44 -10.98
N ARG A 320 4.47 -18.58 -9.98
CA ARG A 320 4.85 -17.17 -10.17
C ARG A 320 6.33 -16.95 -10.51
N SER A 321 7.14 -18.00 -10.48
CA SER A 321 8.55 -17.98 -10.86
C SER A 321 8.78 -18.47 -12.30
N SER A 322 7.75 -19.01 -12.95
CA SER A 322 7.83 -19.50 -14.32
C SER A 322 8.23 -18.41 -15.31
N VAL A 323 8.75 -18.85 -16.46
CA VAL A 323 9.18 -17.94 -17.52
C VAL A 323 7.97 -17.30 -18.19
N GLU A 324 6.89 -18.06 -18.35
CA GLU A 324 5.63 -17.65 -18.96
C GLU A 324 4.95 -16.56 -18.14
N TYR A 325 4.87 -16.74 -16.82
CA TYR A 325 4.32 -15.73 -15.92
C TYR A 325 5.15 -14.45 -15.97
N ARG A 326 6.48 -14.56 -15.83
CA ARG A 326 7.38 -13.39 -15.88
C ARG A 326 7.28 -12.64 -17.20
N ARG A 327 7.26 -13.34 -18.34
CA ARG A 327 7.04 -12.69 -19.65
C ARG A 327 5.72 -11.95 -19.71
N ARG A 328 4.66 -12.49 -19.11
CA ARG A 328 3.36 -11.80 -19.06
C ARG A 328 3.43 -10.55 -18.19
N VAL A 329 4.08 -10.62 -17.04
CA VAL A 329 4.31 -9.45 -16.18
C VAL A 329 5.17 -8.39 -16.89
N ASP A 330 6.25 -8.79 -17.55
CA ASP A 330 7.13 -7.88 -18.30
C ASP A 330 6.38 -7.17 -19.44
N SER A 331 5.45 -7.88 -20.11
CA SER A 331 4.56 -7.31 -21.12
C SER A 331 3.66 -6.24 -20.52
N ILE A 332 3.04 -6.52 -19.37
CA ILE A 332 2.19 -5.56 -18.65
C ILE A 332 3.02 -4.34 -18.25
N ASP A 333 4.20 -4.53 -17.68
CA ASP A 333 5.06 -3.43 -17.25
C ASP A 333 5.50 -2.57 -18.44
N SER A 334 5.73 -3.18 -19.61
CA SER A 334 6.02 -2.47 -20.87
C SER A 334 4.82 -1.66 -21.37
N GLU A 335 3.62 -2.26 -21.38
CA GLU A 335 2.37 -1.59 -21.77
C GLU A 335 2.05 -0.39 -20.86
N VAL A 336 2.22 -0.56 -19.54
CA VAL A 336 2.04 0.52 -18.58
C VAL A 336 3.07 1.62 -18.81
N THR A 337 4.35 1.27 -18.96
CA THR A 337 5.42 2.28 -19.18
C THR A 337 5.25 3.06 -20.48
N ALA A 338 4.62 2.48 -21.49
CA ALA A 338 4.34 3.13 -22.76
C ALA A 338 3.25 4.22 -22.69
N LEU A 339 2.47 4.29 -21.60
CA LEU A 339 1.48 5.35 -21.45
C LEU A 339 2.15 6.73 -21.40
N PRO A 340 1.63 7.74 -22.12
CA PRO A 340 2.16 9.11 -22.08
C PRO A 340 2.27 9.70 -20.66
N LEU A 341 1.41 9.24 -19.76
CA LEU A 341 1.44 9.56 -18.33
C LEU A 341 2.80 9.25 -17.67
N PHE A 342 3.45 8.15 -18.08
CA PHE A 342 4.70 7.65 -17.50
C PHE A 342 5.93 7.83 -18.41
N ALA A 343 5.77 8.47 -19.56
CA ALA A 343 6.88 8.70 -20.48
C ALA A 343 8.02 9.49 -19.79
N THR A 344 9.27 9.13 -20.04
CA THR A 344 10.41 9.93 -19.57
C THR A 344 10.36 11.31 -20.26
N PRO A 345 10.69 12.43 -19.56
CA PRO A 345 10.69 13.76 -20.15
C PRO A 345 11.48 13.90 -21.45
#